data_AF-A0A087UGA4-F1
#
_entry.id   AF-A0A087UGA4-F1
#
_cell.length_a   1.000
_cell.length_b   1.000
_cell.length_c   1.000
_cell.angle_alpha   90.00
_cell.angle_beta   90.00
_cell.angle_gamma   90.00
#
_symmetry.space_group_name_H-M   'P 1'
#
loop_
_entity.id
_entity.type
_entity.pdbx_description
1 polymer ?
#
loop_
_entity_poly.entity_id
_entity_poly.type
_entity_poly.pdbx_seq_one_letter_code
_entity_poly.pdbx_strand_id
1 'polypeptide(L)'
;MKFLQMPRKSRVPGCKSNYYPNEQHISTFKFPKDDLLCKTWISKINEKDFVPGSCACVCISHFVERFIIRDDIKQYIIKQYDVIAQY
;
A
#
# COMPACT_ATOMS: atom_id res chain seq x y z
N MET A 1 12.32 26.66 -3.80
CA MET A 1 12.73 25.37 -3.22
C MET A 1 11.69 24.33 -3.60
N LYS A 2 12.02 23.33 -4.42
CA LYS A 2 11.12 22.20 -4.67
C LYS A 2 11.27 21.26 -3.48
N PHE A 3 10.25 21.15 -2.65
CA PHE A 3 10.18 20.06 -1.68
C PHE A 3 10.09 18.76 -2.49
N LEU A 4 11.17 17.99 -2.51
CA LEU A 4 11.15 16.63 -3.05
C LEU A 4 10.20 15.86 -2.14
N GLN A 5 8.95 15.66 -2.56
CA GLN A 5 8.05 14.76 -1.87
C GLN A 5 8.72 13.40 -1.85
N MET A 6 9.20 13.00 -0.68
CA MET A 6 9.81 11.69 -0.53
C MET A 6 8.74 10.66 -0.84
N PRO A 7 8.97 9.77 -1.81
CA PRO A 7 8.02 8.71 -2.09
C PRO A 7 7.73 7.91 -0.83
N ARG A 8 6.45 7.59 -0.62
CA ARG A 8 6.05 6.73 0.50
C ARG A 8 6.57 5.33 0.22
N LYS A 9 7.50 4.87 1.05
CA LYS A 9 8.05 3.52 0.99
C LYS A 9 6.96 2.52 1.37
N SER A 10 6.82 1.46 0.57
CA SER A 10 5.90 0.36 0.87
C SER A 10 6.32 -0.32 2.17
N ARG A 11 5.34 -0.75 2.97
CA ARG A 11 5.58 -1.42 4.25
C ARG A 11 5.96 -2.88 4.10
N VAL A 12 5.73 -3.47 2.94
CA VAL A 12 6.04 -4.89 2.68
C VAL A 12 7.54 -5.14 2.79
N PRO A 13 8.00 -6.08 3.64
CA PRO A 13 9.41 -6.42 3.78
C PRO A 13 10.07 -6.71 2.43
N GLY A 14 11.25 -6.13 2.20
CA GLY A 14 12.01 -6.30 0.96
C GLY A 14 11.46 -5.55 -0.26
N CYS A 15 10.30 -4.89 -0.16
CA CYS A 15 9.77 -4.10 -1.25
C CYS A 15 10.61 -2.83 -1.48
N LYS A 16 11.09 -2.65 -2.72
CA LYS A 16 11.87 -1.49 -3.16
C LYS A 16 11.06 -0.51 -4.02
N SER A 17 9.76 -0.73 -4.17
CA SER A 17 8.90 0.20 -4.89
C SER A 17 8.95 1.58 -4.24
N ASN A 18 9.10 2.61 -5.07
CA ASN A 18 9.17 4.00 -4.66
C ASN A 18 10.31 4.27 -3.65
N TYR A 19 11.42 3.52 -3.70
CA TYR A 19 12.56 3.76 -2.81
C TYR A 19 13.44 4.92 -3.30
N TYR A 20 13.55 5.08 -4.62
CA TYR A 20 14.41 6.05 -5.26
C TYR A 20 13.62 7.24 -5.81
N PRO A 21 14.10 8.48 -5.60
CA PRO A 21 13.37 9.68 -6.01
C PRO A 21 13.34 9.90 -7.52
N ASN A 22 14.26 9.28 -8.27
CA ASN A 22 14.41 9.46 -9.72
C ASN A 22 13.76 8.33 -10.54
N GLU A 23 13.05 7.41 -9.88
CA GLU A 23 12.34 6.32 -10.55
C GLU A 23 10.86 6.64 -10.71
N GLN A 24 10.21 5.99 -11.69
CA GLN A 24 8.77 6.08 -11.84
C GLN A 24 8.09 5.46 -10.61
N HIS A 25 7.33 6.27 -9.89
CA HIS A 25 6.59 5.81 -8.72
C HIS A 25 5.31 5.09 -9.13
N ILE A 26 5.05 3.98 -8.47
CA ILE A 26 3.80 3.23 -8.60
C ILE A 26 2.81 3.66 -7.51
N SER A 27 1.52 3.46 -7.80
CA SER A 27 0.44 3.76 -6.86
C SER A 27 0.62 3.02 -5.53
N THR A 28 0.21 3.68 -4.45
CA THR A 28 0.23 3.11 -3.10
C THR A 28 -1.12 3.29 -2.45
N PHE A 29 -1.48 2.33 -1.60
CA PHE A 29 -2.69 2.34 -0.81
C PHE A 29 -2.33 2.50 0.67
N LYS A 30 -3.01 3.44 1.34
CA LYS A 30 -2.89 3.56 2.80
C LYS A 30 -3.57 2.38 3.47
N PHE A 31 -3.16 2.10 4.70
CA PHE A 31 -3.90 1.15 5.52
C PHE A 31 -5.36 1.62 5.70
N PRO A 32 -6.32 0.70 5.61
CA PRO A 32 -7.73 1.02 5.75
C PRO A 32 -8.04 1.48 7.19
N LYS A 33 -9.08 2.31 7.33
CA LYS A 33 -9.62 2.71 8.63
C LYS A 33 -10.41 1.59 9.32
N ASP A 34 -10.83 0.58 8.55
CA ASP A 34 -11.49 -0.60 9.09
C ASP A 34 -10.48 -1.46 9.82
N ASP A 35 -10.68 -1.65 11.13
CA ASP A 35 -9.74 -2.35 12.01
C ASP A 35 -9.52 -3.79 11.60
N LEU A 36 -10.57 -4.48 11.15
CA LEU A 36 -10.48 -5.89 10.77
C LEU A 36 -9.62 -6.04 9.51
N LEU A 37 -9.91 -5.26 8.47
CA LEU A 37 -9.16 -5.27 7.23
C LEU A 37 -7.72 -4.79 7.45
N CYS A 38 -7.52 -3.80 8.32
CA CYS A 38 -6.19 -3.33 8.69
C CYS A 38 -5.37 -4.45 9.36
N LYS A 39 -5.96 -5.18 10.32
CA LYS A 39 -5.34 -6.35 10.95
C LYS A 39 -5.05 -7.46 9.92
N THR A 40 -5.94 -7.68 8.96
CA THR A 40 -5.70 -8.63 7.86
C THR A 40 -4.51 -8.23 7.00
N TRP A 41 -4.36 -6.93 6.70
CA TRP A 41 -3.19 -6.45 5.94
C TRP A 41 -1.91 -6.65 6.73
N ILE A 42 -1.89 -6.26 8.01
CA ILE A 42 -0.72 -6.39 8.88
C ILE A 42 -0.30 -7.86 9.00
N SER A 43 -1.26 -8.78 9.21
CA SER A 43 -0.96 -10.21 9.33
C SER A 43 -0.42 -10.81 8.03
N LYS A 44 -0.88 -10.35 6.87
CA LYS A 44 -0.38 -10.80 5.56
C LYS A 44 1.00 -10.26 5.21
N ILE A 45 1.36 -9.07 5.72
CA ILE A 45 2.69 -8.49 5.60
C ILE A 45 3.70 -9.18 6.54
N ASN A 46 3.18 -10.00 7.48
CA ASN A 46 3.95 -10.77 8.46
C ASN A 46 4.82 -9.88 9.38
N GLU A 47 4.36 -8.68 9.70
CA GLU A 47 5.05 -7.78 10.61
C GLU A 47 4.41 -7.84 12.00
N LYS A 48 5.09 -8.50 12.94
CA LYS A 48 4.64 -8.60 14.33
C LYS A 48 4.63 -7.20 14.97
N ASP A 49 3.57 -6.93 15.73
CA ASP A 49 3.41 -5.72 16.54
C ASP A 49 3.45 -4.38 15.77
N PHE A 50 3.23 -4.42 14.45
CA PHE A 50 3.21 -3.20 13.65
C PHE A 50 1.89 -2.43 13.81
N VAL A 51 2.02 -1.14 14.12
CA VAL A 51 0.90 -0.18 14.13
C VAL A 51 1.10 0.80 12.97
N PRO A 52 0.19 0.85 11.97
CA PRO A 52 0.35 1.73 10.82
C PRO A 52 0.18 3.20 11.21
N GLY A 53 1.26 3.97 11.05
CA GLY A 53 1.22 5.43 11.14
C GLY A 53 0.59 6.08 9.90
N SER A 54 0.40 7.40 9.93
CA SER A 54 -0.22 8.19 8.85
C SER A 54 0.48 8.13 7.48
N CYS A 55 1.76 7.73 7.49
CA CYS A 55 2.59 7.56 6.32
C CYS A 55 2.65 6.10 5.81
N ALA A 56 2.14 5.12 6.57
CA ALA A 56 2.19 3.72 6.19
C ALA A 56 1.33 3.41 4.97
N CYS A 57 1.89 2.67 4.01
CA CYS A 57 1.20 2.27 2.79
C CYS A 57 1.76 0.97 2.22
N VAL A 58 1.01 0.36 1.31
CA VAL A 58 1.41 -0.81 0.53
C VAL A 58 1.31 -0.43 -0.95
N CYS A 59 2.34 -0.73 -1.75
CA CYS A 59 2.30 -0.45 -3.18
C CYS A 59 1.37 -1.40 -3.95
N ILE A 60 0.85 -0.92 -5.09
CA ILE A 60 -0.15 -1.61 -5.92
C ILE A 60 0.29 -3.01 -6.37
N SER A 61 1.59 -3.27 -6.49
CA SER A 61 2.12 -4.57 -6.92
C SER A 61 1.85 -5.72 -5.94
N HIS A 62 1.46 -5.43 -4.69
CA HIS A 62 1.11 -6.47 -3.71
C HIS A 62 -0.37 -6.82 -3.68
N PHE A 63 -1.19 -6.18 -4.51
CA PHE A 63 -2.60 -6.47 -4.64
C PHE A 63 -2.84 -7.24 -5.93
N VAL A 64 -3.76 -8.20 -5.89
CA VAL A 64 -4.17 -8.90 -7.10
C VAL A 64 -5.11 -7.98 -7.89
N GLU A 65 -4.84 -7.87 -9.21
CA GLU A 65 -5.52 -6.94 -10.12
C GLU A 65 -7.05 -6.97 -10.03
N ARG A 66 -7.64 -8.16 -9.85
CA ARG A 66 -9.12 -8.31 -9.73
C ARG A 66 -9.74 -7.59 -8.53
N PHE A 67 -8.94 -7.20 -7.54
CA PHE A 67 -9.38 -6.45 -6.35
C PHE A 67 -9.04 -4.95 -6.45
N ILE A 68 -8.33 -4.55 -7.50
CA ILE A 68 -8.01 -3.15 -7.76
C ILE A 68 -9.12 -2.56 -8.62
N ILE A 69 -9.92 -1.66 -8.04
CA ILE A 69 -10.89 -0.88 -8.81
C ILE A 69 -10.19 0.38 -9.29
N ARG A 70 -10.05 0.52 -10.61
CA ARG A 70 -9.53 1.70 -11.28
C ARG A 70 -10.72 2.55 -11.72
N ASP A 71 -10.86 3.72 -11.12
CA ASP A 71 -11.85 4.71 -11.54
C ASP A 71 -11.14 5.78 -12.36
N ASP A 72 -11.55 5.94 -13.62
CA ASP A 72 -10.98 6.90 -14.56
C ASP A 72 -11.32 8.36 -14.17
N ILE A 73 -12.23 8.56 -13.21
CA ILE A 73 -12.80 9.87 -12.85
C ILE A 73 -12.37 10.36 -11.46
N LYS A 74 -11.99 9.49 -10.49
CA LYS A 74 -11.18 9.83 -9.29
C LYS A 74 -11.06 8.64 -8.31
N GLN A 75 -9.81 8.29 -8.01
CA GLN A 75 -9.31 7.55 -6.82
C GLN A 75 -9.85 6.12 -6.59
N TYR A 76 -8.92 5.17 -6.64
CA TYR A 76 -9.09 3.73 -6.42
C TYR A 76 -9.79 3.40 -5.09
N ILE A 77 -10.91 2.69 -5.14
CA ILE A 77 -11.63 2.14 -3.99
C ILE A 77 -11.30 0.66 -3.90
N ILE A 78 -10.54 0.21 -2.90
CA ILE A 78 -10.40 -1.24 -2.64
C ILE A 78 -11.73 -1.69 -2.04
N LYS A 79 -12.52 -2.48 -2.78
CA LYS A 79 -13.72 -3.10 -2.22
C LYS A 79 -13.30 -4.18 -1.22
N GLN A 80 -13.87 -4.02 -0.05
CA GLN A 80 -13.93 -4.93 1.10
C GLN A 80 -13.62 -6.39 0.80
N TYR A 81 -12.70 -6.92 1.61
CA TYR A 81 -12.31 -8.32 1.76
C TYR A 81 -11.60 -8.91 0.54
N ASP A 82 -10.28 -9.04 0.71
CA ASP A 82 -9.38 -9.99 0.07
C ASP A 82 -8.19 -9.40 -0.72
N VAL A 83 -7.05 -10.03 -0.43
CA VAL A 83 -5.85 -10.23 -1.28
C VAL A 83 -4.75 -9.18 -1.24
N ILE A 84 -3.93 -9.32 -0.19
CA ILE A 84 -2.49 -9.32 -0.37
C ILE A 84 -2.10 -10.75 -0.77
N ALA A 85 -1.56 -10.93 -1.98
CA ALA A 85 -0.98 -12.21 -2.38
C ALA A 85 0.25 -12.48 -1.51
N GLN A 86 0.30 -13.66 -0.89
CA GLN A 86 1.42 -14.05 -0.04
C GLN A 86 2.74 -14.03 -0.84
N TYR A 87 3.78 -13.48 -0.23
CA TYR A 87 5.18 -13.60 -0.64
C TYR A 87 5.96 -14.24 0.49
#